data_AF-X1TTW1-F1
#
_entry.id   AF-X1TTW1-F1
#
_cell.length_a   1.000
_cell.length_b   1.000
_cell.length_c   1.000
_cell.angle_alpha   90.00
_cell.angle_beta   90.00
_cell.angle_gamma   90.00
#
_symmetry.space_group_name_H-M   'P 1'
#
loop_
_entity.id
_entity.type
_entity.pdbx_description
1 polymer ?
#
loop_
_entity_poly.entity_id
_entity_poly.type
_entity_poly.pdbx_seq_one_letter_code
_entity_poly.pdbx_strand_id
1 'polypeptide(L)'
;GFVCLLVLCRTAEAEQKLLGDESDGSRAHPIHVIPLFLEDEDGEKGEKISLDDDPLLPFSTRWTCGDCHSYGVISKGLHFNVADPNVAPGRPGQPWILVDARTGTQIPLSYRSWPGTFKPEQVGMTAREFTRYFGRHTPGGGAGELETEDPDEIMREFITGKLEINCLACHNADPAHNQGEYFTQVVRENFRWAAAATCEFASVSGSARDMPETYDPFMPEPPEDPKKVPPTVKYRENTFDHKNNVSFNIVREVPNHRCYFCHSNLYI
;
A
#
# COMPACT_ATOMS: atom_id res chain seq x y z
N GLY A 1 20.96 -54.04 1.88
CA GLY A 1 20.21 -52.97 1.19
C GLY A 1 20.62 -51.65 1.80
N PHE A 2 21.33 -50.82 1.04
CA PHE A 2 21.75 -49.49 1.45
C PHE A 2 20.72 -48.50 0.90
N VAL A 3 19.90 -47.91 1.77
CA VAL A 3 18.97 -46.84 1.38
C VAL A 3 19.75 -45.53 1.39
N CYS A 4 19.97 -44.97 0.21
CA CYS A 4 20.60 -43.68 0.02
C CYS A 4 19.54 -42.59 0.26
N LEU A 5 19.67 -41.84 1.37
CA LEU A 5 18.85 -40.65 1.61
C LEU A 5 19.38 -39.52 0.71
N LEU A 6 18.66 -39.22 -0.36
CA LEU A 6 18.87 -38.02 -1.17
C LEU A 6 18.33 -36.81 -0.39
N VAL A 7 19.24 -36.08 0.25
CA VAL A 7 18.95 -34.73 0.77
C VAL A 7 18.87 -33.79 -0.41
N LEU A 8 17.66 -33.42 -0.81
CA LEU A 8 17.41 -32.33 -1.73
C LEU A 8 17.72 -31.01 -1.02
N CYS A 9 18.98 -30.56 -1.12
CA CYS A 9 19.31 -29.16 -0.86
C CYS A 9 18.61 -28.31 -1.94
N ARG A 10 17.46 -27.72 -1.61
CA ARG A 10 16.95 -26.57 -2.34
C ARG A 10 17.93 -25.42 -2.10
N THR A 11 18.79 -25.15 -3.08
CA THR A 11 19.48 -23.88 -3.15
C THR A 11 18.42 -22.79 -3.32
N ALA A 12 18.29 -21.88 -2.37
CA ALA A 12 17.54 -20.65 -2.58
C ALA A 12 18.19 -19.95 -3.77
N GLU A 13 17.45 -19.81 -4.88
CA GLU A 13 17.88 -18.95 -5.97
C GLU A 13 18.06 -17.55 -5.38
N ALA A 14 19.26 -16.98 -5.54
CA ALA A 14 19.48 -15.60 -5.21
C ALA A 14 18.59 -14.78 -6.14
N GLU A 15 17.62 -14.08 -5.55
CA GLU A 15 16.68 -13.20 -6.26
C GLU A 15 17.49 -12.27 -7.18
N GLN A 16 17.21 -12.33 -8.49
CA GLN A 16 17.93 -11.56 -9.48
C GLN A 16 17.69 -10.07 -9.18
N LYS A 17 18.78 -9.34 -8.91
CA LYS A 17 18.68 -7.91 -8.63
C LYS A 17 18.13 -7.17 -9.85
N LEU A 18 17.14 -6.29 -9.60
CA LEU A 18 16.50 -5.50 -10.65
C LEU A 18 17.27 -4.21 -10.91
N LEU A 19 16.94 -3.55 -12.01
CA LEU A 19 17.63 -2.34 -12.51
C LEU A 19 17.75 -1.25 -11.44
N GLY A 20 16.69 -1.04 -10.66
CA GLY A 20 16.59 -0.02 -9.63
C GLY A 20 17.19 -0.42 -8.27
N ASP A 21 17.61 -1.67 -8.10
CA ASP A 21 18.24 -2.14 -6.85
C ASP A 21 19.75 -1.91 -6.84
N GLU A 22 20.35 -1.62 -8.00
CA GLU A 22 21.77 -1.41 -8.15
C GLU A 22 22.09 0.02 -8.60
N SER A 23 23.20 0.53 -8.08
CA SER A 23 23.74 1.80 -8.53
C SER A 23 24.41 1.61 -9.89
N ASP A 24 24.01 2.38 -10.90
CA ASP A 24 24.68 2.45 -12.21
C ASP A 24 26.07 3.15 -12.15
N GLY A 25 26.43 3.68 -10.97
CA GLY A 25 27.67 4.40 -10.70
C GLY A 25 27.60 5.89 -11.02
N SER A 26 26.48 6.36 -11.60
CA SER A 26 26.23 7.76 -11.89
C SER A 26 25.77 8.51 -10.64
N ARG A 27 26.09 9.81 -10.60
CA ARG A 27 25.51 10.75 -9.63
C ARG A 27 24.27 11.48 -10.18
N ALA A 28 23.96 11.28 -11.46
CA ALA A 28 22.70 11.76 -12.03
C ALA A 28 21.54 10.94 -11.46
N HIS A 29 20.40 11.59 -11.23
CA HIS A 29 19.19 10.89 -10.84
C HIS A 29 18.55 10.26 -12.08
N PRO A 30 18.25 8.94 -12.06
CA PRO A 30 17.49 8.31 -13.13
C PRO A 30 16.13 9.00 -13.29
N ILE A 31 15.77 9.31 -14.53
CA ILE A 31 14.47 9.88 -14.85
C ILE A 31 13.47 8.72 -14.97
N HIS A 32 12.39 8.78 -14.19
CA HIS A 32 11.35 7.77 -14.21
C HIS A 32 10.27 8.20 -15.20
N VAL A 33 10.34 7.65 -16.41
CA VAL A 33 9.28 7.76 -17.43
C VAL A 33 8.89 6.33 -17.79
N ILE A 34 7.88 5.83 -17.11
CA ILE A 34 7.52 4.40 -17.07
C ILE A 34 6.02 4.21 -17.29
N PRO A 35 5.57 3.06 -17.81
CA PRO A 35 4.15 2.76 -17.89
C PRO A 35 3.58 2.55 -16.49
N LEU A 36 2.28 2.78 -16.34
CA LEU A 36 1.55 2.42 -15.13
C LEU A 36 0.95 1.03 -15.30
N PHE A 37 1.04 0.19 -14.27
CA PHE A 37 0.40 -1.13 -14.23
C PHE A 37 -0.66 -1.15 -13.15
N LEU A 38 -1.79 -1.80 -13.42
CA LEU A 38 -2.80 -2.10 -12.42
C LEU A 38 -2.48 -3.43 -11.71
N GLU A 39 -3.10 -3.62 -10.55
CA GLU A 39 -3.26 -4.94 -9.93
C GLU A 39 -4.55 -5.55 -10.49
N ASP A 40 -4.49 -6.80 -10.98
CA ASP A 40 -5.65 -7.49 -11.54
C ASP A 40 -6.57 -8.08 -10.46
N GLU A 41 -7.62 -8.78 -10.89
CA GLU A 41 -8.63 -9.37 -10.00
C GLU A 41 -8.07 -10.46 -9.05
N ASP A 42 -6.95 -11.07 -9.42
CA ASP A 42 -6.27 -12.10 -8.64
C ASP A 42 -5.18 -11.52 -7.72
N GLY A 43 -4.98 -10.20 -7.71
CA GLY A 43 -3.92 -9.54 -6.95
C GLY A 43 -2.55 -9.60 -7.63
N GLU A 44 -2.49 -9.99 -8.90
CA GLU A 44 -1.27 -10.15 -9.69
C GLU A 44 -1.04 -8.93 -10.61
N LYS A 45 0.09 -8.96 -11.34
CA LYS A 45 0.43 -7.90 -12.28
C LYS A 45 -0.54 -7.90 -13.45
N GLY A 46 -1.42 -6.91 -13.49
CA GLY A 46 -2.32 -6.69 -14.60
C GLY A 46 -1.70 -5.95 -15.78
N GLU A 47 -2.58 -5.55 -16.69
CA GLU A 47 -2.22 -4.82 -17.90
C GLU A 47 -1.72 -3.39 -17.62
N LYS A 48 -1.13 -2.77 -18.66
CA LYS A 48 -0.81 -1.35 -18.59
C LYS A 48 -2.07 -0.52 -18.63
N ILE A 49 -2.14 0.49 -17.78
CA ILE A 49 -3.28 1.42 -17.74
C ILE A 49 -3.28 2.26 -19.02
N SER A 50 -4.44 2.34 -19.65
CA SER A 50 -4.76 3.26 -20.72
C SER A 50 -5.91 4.20 -20.31
N LEU A 51 -5.91 5.43 -20.82
CA LEU A 51 -6.93 6.43 -20.46
C LEU A 51 -8.33 6.08 -20.97
N ASP A 52 -8.44 5.15 -21.92
CA ASP A 52 -9.68 4.62 -22.48
C ASP A 52 -10.14 3.32 -21.80
N ASP A 53 -9.45 2.85 -20.76
CA ASP A 53 -9.88 1.69 -19.97
C ASP A 53 -11.26 1.95 -19.31
N ASP A 54 -12.11 0.93 -19.32
CA ASP A 54 -13.41 0.93 -18.66
C ASP A 54 -13.65 -0.42 -17.94
N PRO A 55 -13.61 -0.46 -16.60
CA PRO A 55 -13.37 0.66 -15.71
C PRO A 55 -11.90 1.11 -15.66
N LEU A 56 -11.69 2.40 -15.44
CA LEU A 56 -10.35 2.95 -15.19
C LEU A 56 -9.92 2.71 -13.74
N LEU A 57 -8.84 1.96 -13.56
CA LEU A 57 -8.30 1.59 -12.25
C LEU A 57 -7.04 2.38 -11.87
N PRO A 58 -6.73 2.52 -10.56
CA PRO A 58 -5.51 3.15 -10.10
C PRO A 58 -4.31 2.22 -10.40
N PHE A 59 -3.13 2.81 -10.56
CA PHE A 59 -1.91 2.01 -10.69
C PHE A 59 -1.55 1.36 -9.35
N SER A 60 -0.99 0.17 -9.42
CA SER A 60 -0.35 -0.51 -8.30
C SER A 60 1.10 -0.04 -8.20
N THR A 61 1.50 0.41 -7.01
CA THR A 61 2.90 0.70 -6.70
C THR A 61 3.75 -0.56 -6.71
N ARG A 62 3.19 -1.69 -6.27
CA ARG A 62 3.85 -2.99 -6.31
C ARG A 62 4.23 -3.37 -7.73
N TRP A 63 3.32 -3.24 -8.68
CA TRP A 63 3.57 -3.67 -10.05
C TRP A 63 4.24 -2.62 -10.93
N THR A 64 3.95 -1.33 -10.68
CA THR A 64 4.56 -0.21 -11.42
C THR A 64 6.02 -0.01 -11.01
N CYS A 65 6.32 0.04 -9.70
CA CYS A 65 7.68 0.21 -9.23
C CYS A 65 8.43 -1.15 -9.20
N GLY A 66 7.71 -2.24 -8.95
CA GLY A 66 8.27 -3.59 -8.83
C GLY A 66 8.88 -4.15 -10.11
N ASP A 67 8.55 -3.57 -11.27
CA ASP A 67 9.18 -3.91 -12.54
C ASP A 67 10.69 -3.60 -12.55
N CYS A 68 11.11 -2.61 -11.75
CA CYS A 68 12.49 -2.17 -11.64
C CYS A 68 13.09 -2.28 -10.23
N HIS A 69 12.27 -2.38 -9.17
CA HIS A 69 12.72 -2.42 -7.78
C HIS A 69 12.21 -3.67 -7.06
N SER A 70 13.06 -4.36 -6.30
CA SER A 70 12.65 -5.60 -5.62
C SER A 70 11.69 -5.30 -4.46
N TYR A 71 10.38 -5.31 -4.73
CA TYR A 71 9.33 -5.00 -3.75
C TYR A 71 9.43 -5.88 -2.50
N GLY A 72 9.69 -7.19 -2.68
CA GLY A 72 9.87 -8.14 -1.57
C GLY A 72 11.12 -7.89 -0.72
N VAL A 73 12.14 -7.21 -1.26
CA VAL A 73 13.30 -6.74 -0.48
C VAL A 73 12.93 -5.46 0.26
N ILE A 74 12.25 -4.52 -0.41
CA ILE A 74 11.81 -3.24 0.17
C ILE A 74 10.87 -3.48 1.36
N SER A 75 9.92 -4.42 1.26
CA SER A 75 8.95 -4.74 2.31
C SER A 75 9.57 -5.27 3.61
N LYS A 76 10.85 -5.68 3.59
CA LYS A 76 11.59 -6.07 4.79
C LYS A 76 12.12 -4.88 5.59
N GLY A 77 12.00 -3.65 5.06
CA GLY A 77 12.39 -2.41 5.73
C GLY A 77 11.58 -2.14 7.01
N LEU A 78 12.15 -1.34 7.91
CA LEU A 78 11.56 -1.08 9.25
C LEU A 78 10.16 -0.46 9.24
N HIS A 79 9.79 0.29 8.19
CA HIS A 79 8.46 0.87 8.05
C HIS A 79 7.38 -0.17 7.70
N PHE A 80 7.77 -1.31 7.14
CA PHE A 80 6.86 -2.27 6.52
C PHE A 80 6.84 -3.62 7.26
N ASN A 81 7.93 -3.96 7.96
CA ASN A 81 8.08 -5.28 8.58
C ASN A 81 7.43 -5.43 9.97
N VAL A 82 6.59 -4.48 10.40
CA VAL A 82 6.01 -4.49 11.77
C VAL A 82 5.13 -5.71 12.04
N ALA A 83 4.51 -6.24 10.99
CA ALA A 83 3.62 -7.39 11.05
C ALA A 83 4.32 -8.74 10.77
N ASP A 84 5.60 -8.74 10.40
CA ASP A 84 6.34 -9.99 10.13
C ASP A 84 6.69 -10.70 11.45
N PRO A 85 6.11 -11.89 11.73
CA PRO A 85 6.37 -12.62 12.97
C PRO A 85 7.81 -13.16 13.06
N ASN A 86 8.54 -13.20 11.95
CA ASN A 86 9.91 -13.69 11.89
C ASN A 86 10.95 -12.60 12.20
N VAL A 87 10.54 -11.33 12.24
CA VAL A 87 11.42 -10.21 12.58
C VAL A 87 11.37 -9.98 14.08
N ALA A 88 12.55 -9.95 14.72
CA ALA A 88 12.65 -9.65 16.14
C ALA A 88 11.96 -8.31 16.47
N PRO A 89 11.20 -8.24 17.58
CA PRO A 89 10.44 -7.04 17.93
C PRO A 89 11.32 -5.82 18.25
N GLY A 90 12.62 -6.00 18.48
CA GLY A 90 13.55 -4.92 18.79
C GLY A 90 13.21 -4.21 20.10
N ARG A 91 13.71 -2.98 20.25
CA ARG A 91 13.37 -2.13 21.41
C ARG A 91 11.87 -1.76 21.38
N PRO A 92 11.18 -1.73 22.53
CA PRO A 92 9.82 -1.20 22.59
C PRO A 92 9.73 0.22 22.04
N GLY A 93 8.77 0.43 21.14
CA GLY A 93 8.38 1.73 20.62
C GLY A 93 7.06 2.21 21.22
N GLN A 94 6.40 3.15 20.54
CA GLN A 94 5.06 3.58 20.88
C GLN A 94 4.03 2.59 20.30
N PRO A 95 3.09 2.07 21.11
CA PRO A 95 1.99 1.27 20.59
C PRO A 95 0.96 2.15 19.88
N TRP A 96 0.11 1.51 19.08
CA TRP A 96 -1.07 2.13 18.48
C TRP A 96 -2.18 2.19 19.51
N ILE A 97 -2.62 3.38 19.90
CA ILE A 97 -3.64 3.52 20.94
C ILE A 97 -5.03 3.45 20.30
N LEU A 98 -5.71 2.32 20.47
CA LEU A 98 -7.13 2.21 20.14
C LEU A 98 -7.95 2.83 21.29
N VAL A 99 -8.80 3.79 20.96
CA VAL A 99 -9.62 4.52 21.94
C VAL A 99 -11.09 4.26 21.67
N ASP A 100 -11.81 3.82 22.69
CA ASP A 100 -13.28 3.87 22.73
C ASP A 100 -13.72 5.00 23.66
N ALA A 101 -14.15 6.10 23.05
CA ALA A 101 -14.59 7.29 23.78
C ALA A 101 -15.84 7.05 24.63
N ARG A 102 -16.70 6.08 24.27
CA ARG A 102 -17.95 5.83 25.00
C ARG A 102 -17.69 5.19 26.36
N THR A 103 -16.73 4.28 26.43
CA THR A 103 -16.35 3.59 27.67
C THR A 103 -15.14 4.22 28.36
N GLY A 104 -14.43 5.13 27.68
CA GLY A 104 -13.16 5.68 28.16
C GLY A 104 -12.00 4.68 28.09
N THR A 105 -12.16 3.60 27.33
CA THR A 105 -11.16 2.52 27.22
C THR A 105 -10.06 2.93 26.25
N GLN A 106 -8.81 2.65 26.63
CA GLN A 106 -7.64 2.80 25.77
C GLN A 106 -6.87 1.49 25.74
N ILE A 107 -6.65 0.92 24.57
CA ILE A 107 -5.95 -0.35 24.37
C ILE A 107 -4.68 -0.10 23.56
N PRO A 108 -3.48 -0.37 24.11
CA PRO A 108 -2.23 -0.30 23.37
C PRO A 108 -2.09 -1.53 22.45
N LEU A 109 -2.15 -1.31 21.15
CA LEU A 109 -2.00 -2.33 20.13
C LEU A 109 -0.59 -2.36 19.55
N SER A 110 -0.11 -3.57 19.23
CA SER A 110 1.15 -3.77 18.52
C SER A 110 1.20 -5.17 17.90
N TYR A 111 1.62 -5.26 16.65
CA TYR A 111 2.00 -6.54 16.04
C TYR A 111 3.31 -7.10 16.62
N ARG A 112 4.20 -6.22 17.10
CA ARG A 112 5.39 -6.62 17.84
C ARG A 112 4.99 -7.01 19.26
N SER A 113 5.46 -8.18 19.71
CA SER A 113 5.18 -8.73 21.05
C SER A 113 5.90 -7.98 22.19
N TRP A 114 5.64 -6.68 22.33
CA TRP A 114 6.18 -5.86 23.41
C TRP A 114 5.39 -6.08 24.71
N PRO A 115 6.03 -5.98 25.89
CA PRO A 115 5.32 -6.06 27.17
C PRO A 115 4.23 -4.98 27.29
N GLY A 116 3.03 -5.37 27.72
CA GLY A 116 1.93 -4.43 27.97
C GLY A 116 1.14 -4.01 26.73
N THR A 117 1.40 -4.61 25.55
CA THR A 117 0.61 -4.40 24.33
C THR A 117 -0.21 -5.63 23.97
N PHE A 118 -1.30 -5.43 23.25
CA PHE A 118 -2.13 -6.48 22.66
C PHE A 118 -1.90 -6.55 21.15
N LYS A 119 -1.87 -7.76 20.58
CA LYS A 119 -1.99 -7.90 19.13
C LYS A 119 -3.41 -7.53 18.68
N PRO A 120 -3.61 -6.97 17.48
CA PRO A 120 -4.94 -6.59 17.00
C PRO A 120 -5.97 -7.73 17.07
N GLU A 121 -5.57 -8.96 16.75
CA GLU A 121 -6.48 -10.11 16.73
C GLU A 121 -6.97 -10.48 18.14
N GLN A 122 -6.20 -10.16 19.19
CA GLN A 122 -6.59 -10.42 20.58
C GLN A 122 -7.76 -9.55 21.05
N VAL A 123 -8.06 -8.47 20.33
CA VAL A 123 -9.22 -7.61 20.58
C VAL A 123 -10.27 -7.70 19.47
N GLY A 124 -10.15 -8.72 18.60
CA GLY A 124 -11.08 -8.95 17.50
C GLY A 124 -10.94 -7.96 16.34
N MET A 125 -9.79 -7.27 16.21
CA MET A 125 -9.54 -6.34 15.12
C MET A 125 -8.87 -7.06 13.94
N THR A 126 -9.44 -6.91 12.75
CA THR A 126 -8.84 -7.46 11.52
C THR A 126 -7.69 -6.58 11.01
N ALA A 127 -6.84 -7.11 10.11
CA ALA A 127 -5.77 -6.33 9.49
C ALA A 127 -6.32 -5.13 8.68
N ARG A 128 -7.46 -5.33 8.00
CA ARG A 128 -8.19 -4.26 7.30
C ARG A 128 -8.63 -3.15 8.26
N GLU A 129 -9.25 -3.53 9.38
CA GLU A 129 -9.69 -2.57 10.39
C GLU A 129 -8.52 -1.82 11.00
N PHE A 130 -7.45 -2.54 11.38
CA PHE A 130 -6.22 -1.93 11.86
C PHE A 130 -5.69 -0.90 10.86
N THR A 131 -5.64 -1.26 9.58
CA THR A 131 -5.21 -0.39 8.49
C THR A 131 -6.12 0.83 8.34
N ARG A 132 -7.44 0.68 8.47
CA ARG A 132 -8.36 1.82 8.45
C ARG A 132 -8.14 2.80 9.62
N TYR A 133 -7.89 2.28 10.82
CA TYR A 133 -7.68 3.12 12.01
C TYR A 133 -6.31 3.81 12.02
N PHE A 134 -5.25 3.09 11.63
CA PHE A 134 -3.87 3.53 11.86
C PHE A 134 -3.05 3.74 10.59
N GLY A 135 -3.50 3.23 9.44
CA GLY A 135 -2.77 3.25 8.16
C GLY A 135 -2.40 4.65 7.66
N ARG A 136 -3.11 5.70 8.11
CA ARG A 136 -2.71 7.09 7.81
C ARG A 136 -1.31 7.46 8.30
N HIS A 137 -0.83 6.77 9.33
CA HIS A 137 0.47 6.98 9.96
C HIS A 137 1.53 6.01 9.43
N THR A 138 1.19 5.19 8.44
CA THR A 138 2.12 4.28 7.77
C THR A 138 2.23 4.68 6.29
N PRO A 139 3.36 4.41 5.63
CA PRO A 139 3.49 4.55 4.18
C PRO A 139 2.88 3.34 3.43
N GLY A 140 1.83 2.71 3.97
CA GLY A 140 1.31 1.43 3.48
C GLY A 140 2.21 0.24 3.79
N GLY A 141 1.88 -0.90 3.18
CA GLY A 141 2.48 -2.20 3.46
C GLY A 141 2.24 -2.71 4.88
N GLY A 142 2.99 -3.76 5.25
CA GLY A 142 2.89 -4.37 6.58
C GLY A 142 1.48 -4.88 6.86
N ALA A 143 0.81 -4.30 7.86
CA ALA A 143 -0.57 -4.68 8.19
C ALA A 143 -1.56 -4.46 7.03
N GLY A 144 -1.26 -3.53 6.11
CA GLY A 144 -2.08 -3.24 4.93
C GLY A 144 -2.02 -4.30 3.83
N GLU A 145 -1.12 -5.27 3.94
CA GLU A 145 -0.90 -6.36 2.96
C GLU A 145 -0.90 -7.75 3.64
N LEU A 146 -1.42 -7.86 4.87
CA LEU A 146 -1.54 -9.16 5.52
C LEU A 146 -2.65 -9.97 4.86
N GLU A 147 -2.32 -11.19 4.46
CA GLU A 147 -3.32 -12.15 3.99
C GLU A 147 -4.25 -12.56 5.14
N THR A 148 -5.48 -12.89 4.77
CA THR A 148 -6.52 -13.38 5.66
C THR A 148 -7.17 -14.64 5.11
N GLU A 149 -7.51 -15.57 5.99
CA GLU A 149 -8.29 -16.77 5.64
C GLU A 149 -9.80 -16.58 5.91
N ASP A 150 -10.19 -15.44 6.49
CA ASP A 150 -11.58 -15.10 6.76
C ASP A 150 -12.29 -14.71 5.45
N PRO A 151 -13.30 -15.47 4.99
CA PRO A 151 -13.99 -15.19 3.72
C PRO A 151 -14.59 -13.79 3.64
N ASP A 152 -15.10 -13.24 4.74
CA ASP A 152 -15.73 -11.92 4.76
C ASP A 152 -14.67 -10.83 4.57
N GLU A 153 -13.49 -11.02 5.14
CA GLU A 153 -12.36 -10.11 4.94
C GLU A 153 -11.77 -10.23 3.53
N ILE A 154 -11.68 -11.44 2.96
CA ILE A 154 -11.25 -11.66 1.57
C ILE A 154 -12.19 -10.92 0.60
N MET A 155 -13.51 -11.10 0.75
CA MET A 155 -14.50 -10.39 -0.08
C MET A 155 -14.38 -8.87 0.07
N ARG A 156 -14.13 -8.39 1.30
CA ARG A 156 -13.92 -6.96 1.50
C ARG A 156 -12.61 -6.46 0.89
N GLU A 157 -11.54 -7.22 0.98
CA GLU A 157 -10.26 -6.88 0.39
C GLU A 157 -10.35 -6.81 -1.13
N PHE A 158 -11.12 -7.69 -1.78
CA PHE A 158 -11.40 -7.59 -3.21
C PHE A 158 -11.94 -6.20 -3.59
N ILE A 159 -12.86 -5.64 -2.80
CA ILE A 159 -13.45 -4.31 -3.02
C ILE A 159 -12.46 -3.18 -2.71
N THR A 160 -11.78 -3.26 -1.56
CA THR A 160 -10.93 -2.17 -1.03
C THR A 160 -9.54 -2.13 -1.65
N GLY A 161 -9.05 -3.29 -2.10
CA GLY A 161 -7.66 -3.62 -2.38
C GLY A 161 -6.78 -3.65 -1.14
N LYS A 162 -5.52 -4.05 -1.32
CA LYS A 162 -4.49 -3.94 -0.28
C LYS A 162 -3.97 -2.51 -0.19
N LEU A 163 -3.54 -2.12 1.01
CA LEU A 163 -2.81 -0.86 1.17
C LEU A 163 -1.32 -1.14 0.94
N GLU A 164 -0.94 -1.20 -0.33
CA GLU A 164 0.45 -1.41 -0.76
C GLU A 164 1.42 -0.36 -0.20
N ILE A 165 2.72 -0.70 -0.23
CA ILE A 165 3.81 0.24 0.04
C ILE A 165 3.73 1.42 -0.93
N ASN A 166 3.31 2.58 -0.40
CA ASN A 166 3.28 3.82 -1.16
C ASN A 166 4.70 4.41 -1.25
N CYS A 167 5.48 3.96 -2.24
CA CYS A 167 6.82 4.47 -2.55
C CYS A 167 6.83 6.01 -2.67
N LEU A 168 5.77 6.58 -3.23
CA LEU A 168 5.64 7.99 -3.54
C LEU A 168 5.39 8.86 -2.31
N ALA A 169 4.95 8.28 -1.19
CA ALA A 169 4.77 9.01 0.07
C ALA A 169 6.07 9.71 0.54
N CYS A 170 7.21 9.09 0.23
CA CYS A 170 8.53 9.61 0.58
C CYS A 170 9.31 10.11 -0.64
N HIS A 171 9.19 9.42 -1.77
CA HIS A 171 10.07 9.63 -2.92
C HIS A 171 9.54 10.60 -3.97
N ASN A 172 8.23 10.90 -3.99
CA ASN A 172 7.72 11.90 -4.92
C ASN A 172 8.19 13.29 -4.48
N ALA A 173 8.87 14.01 -5.37
CA ALA A 173 9.37 15.37 -5.18
C ALA A 173 8.56 16.40 -5.95
N ASP A 174 7.48 16.00 -6.62
CA ASP A 174 6.58 16.93 -7.26
C ASP A 174 5.97 17.89 -6.22
N PRO A 175 5.99 19.22 -6.45
CA PRO A 175 5.44 20.19 -5.52
C PRO A 175 3.91 20.08 -5.35
N ALA A 176 3.20 19.44 -6.27
CA ALA A 176 1.77 19.17 -6.19
C ALA A 176 1.44 17.79 -5.59
N HIS A 177 2.43 16.99 -5.17
CA HIS A 177 2.19 15.77 -4.39
C HIS A 177 1.46 16.11 -3.09
N ASN A 178 0.27 15.53 -2.90
CA ASN A 178 -0.61 15.83 -1.78
C ASN A 178 -0.76 14.60 -0.86
N GLN A 179 0.16 14.46 0.08
CA GLN A 179 0.08 13.40 1.10
C GLN A 179 -1.17 13.54 2.01
N GLY A 180 -1.79 14.72 2.08
CA GLY A 180 -3.00 14.95 2.86
C GLY A 180 -4.20 14.11 2.37
N GLU A 181 -4.26 13.78 1.08
CA GLU A 181 -5.32 12.91 0.53
C GLU A 181 -5.24 11.48 1.06
N TYR A 182 -4.05 11.03 1.44
CA TYR A 182 -3.81 9.65 1.87
C TYR A 182 -4.73 9.24 3.02
N PHE A 183 -4.88 10.12 4.03
CA PHE A 183 -5.77 9.86 5.17
C PHE A 183 -7.22 9.68 4.74
N THR A 184 -7.73 10.55 3.87
CA THR A 184 -9.11 10.48 3.37
C THR A 184 -9.36 9.15 2.67
N GLN A 185 -8.41 8.68 1.85
CA GLN A 185 -8.53 7.40 1.16
C GLN A 185 -8.51 6.22 2.13
N VAL A 186 -7.62 6.22 3.13
CA VAL A 186 -7.57 5.17 4.15
C VAL A 186 -8.88 5.07 4.95
N VAL A 187 -9.49 6.20 5.35
CA VAL A 187 -10.77 6.20 6.10
C VAL A 187 -11.94 5.70 5.24
N ARG A 188 -11.88 5.94 3.93
CA ARG A 188 -12.83 5.45 2.93
C ARG A 188 -12.56 4.01 2.49
N GLU A 189 -11.54 3.37 3.06
CA GLU A 189 -11.05 2.04 2.67
C GLU A 189 -10.68 1.95 1.17
N ASN A 190 -10.33 3.08 0.55
CA ASN A 190 -9.88 3.16 -0.85
C ASN A 190 -8.40 2.74 -0.95
N PHE A 191 -8.03 1.60 -0.38
CA PHE A 191 -6.64 1.22 -0.20
C PHE A 191 -5.89 1.08 -1.53
N ARG A 192 -6.48 0.42 -2.53
CA ARG A 192 -5.94 0.32 -3.91
C ARG A 192 -5.69 1.68 -4.55
N TRP A 193 -6.51 2.68 -4.23
CA TRP A 193 -6.45 4.01 -4.83
C TRP A 193 -5.58 4.99 -4.02
N ALA A 194 -5.12 4.61 -2.83
CA ALA A 194 -4.53 5.54 -1.87
C ALA A 194 -3.24 6.18 -2.39
N ALA A 195 -2.37 5.41 -3.07
CA ALA A 195 -1.15 5.94 -3.67
C ALA A 195 -1.46 6.92 -4.81
N ALA A 196 -2.31 6.52 -5.75
CA ALA A 196 -2.73 7.36 -6.87
C ALA A 196 -3.33 8.70 -6.40
N ALA A 197 -4.18 8.68 -5.36
CA ALA A 197 -4.80 9.89 -4.82
C ALA A 197 -3.82 10.95 -4.32
N THR A 198 -2.60 10.54 -3.92
CA THR A 198 -1.57 11.48 -3.45
C THR A 198 -0.76 12.11 -4.59
N CYS A 199 -0.81 11.53 -5.78
CA CYS A 199 -0.01 11.96 -6.92
C CYS A 199 -0.57 13.24 -7.54
N GLU A 200 0.32 14.10 -8.04
CA GLU A 200 0.01 15.34 -8.74
C GLU A 200 -0.78 15.13 -10.03
N PHE A 201 -0.77 13.92 -10.59
CA PHE A 201 -1.33 13.61 -11.90
C PHE A 201 -2.64 12.81 -11.82
N ALA A 202 -3.14 12.51 -10.62
CA ALA A 202 -4.39 11.79 -10.44
C ALA A 202 -5.28 12.46 -9.38
N SER A 203 -6.55 12.05 -9.34
CA SER A 203 -7.50 12.40 -8.29
C SER A 203 -8.40 11.21 -8.04
N VAL A 204 -8.78 10.99 -6.78
CA VAL A 204 -9.62 9.85 -6.38
C VAL A 204 -10.83 10.34 -5.62
N SER A 205 -11.99 9.79 -5.97
CA SER A 205 -13.27 10.09 -5.34
C SER A 205 -14.01 8.81 -4.99
N GLY A 206 -15.18 8.93 -4.36
CA GLY A 206 -15.96 7.78 -3.90
C GLY A 206 -15.35 7.06 -2.71
N SER A 207 -15.95 5.93 -2.34
CA SER A 207 -15.66 5.22 -1.10
C SER A 207 -15.95 3.74 -1.24
N ALA A 208 -14.89 2.92 -1.21
CA ALA A 208 -14.98 1.48 -1.17
C ALA A 208 -15.73 1.03 0.07
N ARG A 209 -15.56 1.71 1.21
CA ARG A 209 -16.27 1.46 2.48
C ARG A 209 -17.79 1.43 2.34
N ASP A 210 -18.33 2.26 1.46
CA ASP A 210 -19.77 2.41 1.33
C ASP A 210 -20.38 1.39 0.32
N MET A 211 -19.53 0.63 -0.39
CA MET A 211 -19.93 -0.38 -1.35
C MET A 211 -20.39 -1.68 -0.68
N PRO A 212 -21.42 -2.36 -1.22
CA PRO A 212 -21.86 -3.66 -0.72
C PRO A 212 -20.80 -4.75 -0.95
N GLU A 213 -20.90 -5.86 -0.23
CA GLU A 213 -20.01 -7.03 -0.37
C GLU A 213 -20.04 -7.66 -1.77
N THR A 214 -21.11 -7.42 -2.54
CA THR A 214 -21.27 -7.92 -3.91
C THR A 214 -20.70 -6.97 -4.97
N TYR A 215 -20.09 -5.85 -4.57
CA TYR A 215 -19.53 -4.89 -5.52
C TYR A 215 -18.25 -5.43 -6.15
N ASP A 216 -18.15 -5.32 -7.47
CA ASP A 216 -16.95 -5.68 -8.22
C ASP A 216 -16.27 -4.41 -8.75
N PRO A 217 -15.05 -4.07 -8.30
CA PRO A 217 -14.33 -2.90 -8.81
C PRO A 217 -13.83 -3.08 -10.26
N PHE A 218 -13.72 -4.30 -10.77
CA PHE A 218 -13.30 -4.62 -12.14
C PHE A 218 -14.50 -4.70 -13.10
N MET A 219 -15.70 -4.95 -12.58
CA MET A 219 -16.96 -4.89 -13.33
C MET A 219 -18.04 -4.09 -12.56
N PRO A 220 -17.86 -2.77 -12.40
CA PRO A 220 -18.70 -1.98 -11.52
C PRO A 220 -20.10 -1.77 -12.10
N GLU A 221 -21.11 -2.20 -11.35
CA GLU A 221 -22.48 -1.80 -11.59
C GLU A 221 -22.83 -0.52 -10.80
N PRO A 222 -23.63 0.40 -11.36
CA PRO A 222 -24.10 1.58 -10.63
C PRO A 222 -24.82 1.18 -9.35
N PRO A 223 -24.46 1.74 -8.17
CA PRO A 223 -25.14 1.42 -6.93
C PRO A 223 -26.62 1.81 -6.94
N GLU A 224 -27.46 1.02 -6.27
CA GLU A 224 -28.90 1.30 -6.15
C GLU A 224 -29.17 2.65 -5.46
N ASP A 225 -28.38 2.97 -4.43
CA ASP A 225 -28.43 4.28 -3.76
C ASP A 225 -27.45 5.25 -4.45
N PRO A 226 -27.92 6.31 -5.13
CA PRO A 226 -27.06 7.25 -5.83
C PRO A 226 -26.13 8.06 -4.90
N LYS A 227 -26.33 8.00 -3.58
CA LYS A 227 -25.41 8.60 -2.60
C LYS A 227 -24.16 7.75 -2.36
N LYS A 228 -24.22 6.45 -2.67
CA LYS A 228 -23.09 5.55 -2.59
C LYS A 228 -22.30 5.68 -3.89
N VAL A 229 -21.19 6.41 -3.83
CA VAL A 229 -20.31 6.63 -4.99
C VAL A 229 -19.16 5.64 -4.91
N PRO A 230 -19.01 4.73 -5.90
CA PRO A 230 -17.89 3.79 -5.92
C PRO A 230 -16.54 4.51 -6.00
N PRO A 231 -15.47 3.90 -5.49
CA PRO A 231 -14.13 4.46 -5.62
C PRO A 231 -13.76 4.60 -7.11
N THR A 232 -13.27 5.77 -7.50
CA THR A 232 -12.94 6.06 -8.91
C THR A 232 -11.69 6.92 -8.97
N VAL A 233 -10.78 6.59 -9.88
CA VAL A 233 -9.62 7.41 -10.20
C VAL A 233 -9.89 8.20 -11.48
N LYS A 234 -9.36 9.43 -11.53
CA LYS A 234 -9.21 10.20 -12.75
C LYS A 234 -7.75 10.61 -12.89
N TYR A 235 -7.12 10.21 -13.99
CA TYR A 235 -5.84 10.77 -14.39
C TYR A 235 -6.03 12.10 -15.11
N ARG A 236 -5.16 13.07 -14.83
CA ARG A 236 -5.22 14.40 -15.44
C ARG A 236 -4.87 14.33 -16.94
N GLU A 237 -5.35 15.31 -17.69
CA GLU A 237 -4.98 15.46 -19.09
C GLU A 237 -3.47 15.67 -19.22
N ASN A 238 -2.86 15.05 -20.24
CA ASN A 238 -1.41 15.09 -20.51
C ASN A 238 -0.51 14.41 -19.47
N THR A 239 -1.07 13.58 -18.58
CA THR A 239 -0.29 12.72 -17.68
C THR A 239 0.56 11.70 -18.43
N PHE A 240 0.00 11.14 -19.52
CA PHE A 240 0.61 10.10 -20.33
C PHE A 240 1.29 10.71 -21.55
N ASP A 241 2.51 10.26 -21.84
CA ASP A 241 3.23 10.63 -23.06
C ASP A 241 2.74 9.85 -24.30
N HIS A 242 3.34 10.12 -25.47
CA HIS A 242 3.01 9.43 -26.73
C HIS A 242 3.28 7.91 -26.74
N LYS A 243 3.96 7.37 -25.72
CA LYS A 243 4.21 5.95 -25.51
C LYS A 243 3.41 5.36 -24.35
N ASN A 244 2.43 6.12 -23.84
CA ASN A 244 1.63 5.76 -22.68
C ASN A 244 2.43 5.57 -21.38
N ASN A 245 3.50 6.38 -21.20
CA ASN A 245 4.27 6.42 -19.97
C ASN A 245 3.96 7.68 -19.17
N VAL A 246 4.19 7.61 -17.85
CA VAL A 246 4.06 8.73 -16.92
C VAL A 246 5.42 9.13 -16.40
N SER A 247 5.67 10.44 -16.33
CA SER A 247 6.87 10.97 -15.69
C SER A 247 6.63 11.10 -14.18
N PHE A 248 7.48 10.47 -13.39
CA PHE A 248 7.51 10.65 -11.95
C PHE A 248 8.73 11.48 -11.54
N ASN A 249 8.50 12.52 -10.73
CA ASN A 249 9.58 13.28 -10.11
C ASN A 249 10.06 12.55 -8.84
N ILE A 250 10.94 11.57 -9.01
CA ILE A 250 11.44 10.73 -7.92
C ILE A 250 12.80 11.21 -7.42
N VAL A 251 12.94 11.39 -6.10
CA VAL A 251 14.24 11.65 -5.45
C VAL A 251 14.77 10.41 -4.75
N ARG A 252 16.09 10.17 -4.89
CA ARG A 252 16.78 9.08 -4.19
C ARG A 252 16.93 9.38 -2.70
N GLU A 253 17.35 10.61 -2.38
CA GLU A 253 17.50 11.08 -1.00
C GLU A 253 16.20 11.77 -0.56
N VAL A 254 15.49 11.15 0.38
CA VAL A 254 14.21 11.64 0.88
C VAL A 254 14.43 12.88 1.75
N PRO A 255 13.78 14.02 1.45
CA PRO A 255 13.83 15.20 2.31
C PRO A 255 13.17 14.94 3.67
N ASN A 256 13.77 15.44 4.76
CA ASN A 256 13.26 15.24 6.13
C ASN A 256 11.79 15.62 6.33
N HIS A 257 11.29 16.62 5.59
CA HIS A 257 9.90 17.07 5.73
C HIS A 257 8.88 16.00 5.33
N ARG A 258 9.25 15.02 4.49
CA ARG A 258 8.39 13.87 4.15
C ARG A 258 8.14 12.99 5.39
N CYS A 259 9.14 12.83 6.26
CA CYS A 259 9.03 12.04 7.49
C CYS A 259 8.07 12.68 8.51
N TYR A 260 7.94 14.00 8.52
CA TYR A 260 7.13 14.72 9.51
C TYR A 260 5.63 14.48 9.35
N PHE A 261 5.17 13.98 8.20
CA PHE A 261 3.77 13.59 8.04
C PHE A 261 3.34 12.53 9.07
N CYS A 262 4.20 11.54 9.34
CA CYS A 262 3.92 10.49 10.33
C CYS A 262 4.63 10.69 11.67
N HIS A 263 5.76 11.42 11.69
CA HIS A 263 6.64 11.55 12.86
C HIS A 263 6.63 12.94 13.53
N SER A 264 5.68 13.81 13.21
CA SER A 264 5.53 15.09 13.92
C SER A 264 4.40 15.04 14.95
N ASN A 265 4.62 15.73 16.06
CA ASN A 265 3.66 15.90 17.17
C ASN A 265 3.45 17.38 17.51
N LEU A 266 3.85 18.29 16.62
CA LEU A 266 3.98 19.72 16.91
C LEU A 266 2.65 20.43 17.23
N TYR A 267 1.49 19.79 17.02
CA TYR A 267 0.17 20.38 17.26
C TYR A 267 -0.88 19.40 17.83
N ILE A 268 -0.46 18.40 18.62
CA ILE A 268 -1.40 17.59 19.43
C ILE A 268 -1.59 18.26 20.79
#